data_AF-A0A6B3FMD0-F1
#
_entry.id   AF-A0A6B3FMD0-F1
#
_cell.length_a   1.000
_cell.length_b   1.000
_cell.length_c   1.000
_cell.angle_alpha   90.00
_cell.angle_beta   90.00
_cell.angle_gamma   90.00
#
_symmetry.space_group_name_H-M   'P 1'
#
loop_
_entity.id
_entity.type
_entity.pdbx_description
1 polymer ?
#
loop_
_entity_poly.entity_id
_entity_poly.type
_entity_poly.pdbx_seq_one_letter_code
_entity_poly.pdbx_strand_id
1 'polypeptide(L)' 'DADGSHQPEELPRLLTALKGADLVLGSRWVPGGRVVNWPKSREVISRGGSLYSRLALGLSVRDVTGGYRAFRTETL' A
#
# COMPACT_ATOMS: atom_id res chain seq x y z
N ASP A 1 -8.63 -1.89 7.86
CA ASP A 1 -9.25 -0.70 8.47
C ASP A 1 -10.75 -0.77 8.29
N ALA A 2 -11.51 -0.35 9.30
CA ALA A 2 -12.96 -0.44 9.33
C ALA A 2 -13.65 0.91 9.02
N ASP A 3 -12.88 1.95 8.71
CA ASP A 3 -13.35 3.31 8.44
C ASP A 3 -13.81 3.53 6.99
N GLY A 4 -13.81 2.49 6.16
CA GLY A 4 -14.18 2.54 4.75
C GLY A 4 -13.14 3.19 3.84
N SER A 5 -11.95 3.53 4.35
CA SER A 5 -10.87 4.12 3.53
C SER A 5 -10.27 3.13 2.52
N HIS A 6 -10.34 1.83 2.82
CA HIS A 6 -9.97 0.74 1.93
C HIS A 6 -11.23 0.11 1.33
N GLN A 7 -11.29 0.05 0.00
CA GLN A 7 -12.39 -0.54 -0.75
C GLN A 7 -12.33 -2.07 -0.64
N PRO A 8 -13.30 -2.74 0.03
CA PRO A 8 -13.32 -4.20 0.14
C PRO A 8 -13.35 -4.91 -1.22
N GLU A 9 -13.85 -4.23 -2.26
CA GLU A 9 -13.92 -4.71 -3.64
C GLU A 9 -12.54 -4.96 -4.25
N GLU A 10 -11.48 -4.36 -3.70
CA GLU A 10 -10.10 -4.60 -4.13
C GLU A 10 -9.50 -5.87 -3.50
N LEU A 11 -10.10 -6.43 -2.43
CA LEU A 11 -9.60 -7.60 -1.72
C LEU A 11 -9.36 -8.81 -2.65
N PRO A 12 -10.28 -9.19 -3.57
CA PRO A 12 -10.05 -10.31 -4.48
C PRO A 12 -8.81 -10.13 -5.36
N ARG A 13 -8.45 -8.89 -5.71
CA ARG A 13 -7.23 -8.61 -6.49
C ARG A 13 -5.98 -8.85 -5.67
N LEU A 14 -5.96 -8.42 -4.41
CA LEU A 14 -4.87 -8.69 -3.48
C LEU A 14 -4.68 -10.21 -3.29
N LEU A 15 -5.77 -10.94 -3.01
CA LEU A 15 -5.73 -12.39 -2.82
C LEU A 15 -5.31 -13.14 -4.09
N THR A 16 -5.70 -12.66 -5.27
CA THR A 16 -5.26 -13.25 -6.54
C THR A 16 -3.76 -13.09 -6.73
N ALA A 17 -3.21 -11.89 -6.47
CA ALA A 17 -1.77 -11.64 -6.55
C ALA A 17 -0.98 -12.44 -5.50
N LEU A 18 -1.55 -12.65 -4.31
CA LEU A 18 -0.92 -13.40 -3.21
C LEU A 18 -0.64 -14.87 -3.59
N LYS A 19 -1.36 -15.42 -4.58
CA LYS A 19 -1.07 -16.76 -5.11
C LYS A 19 0.38 -16.92 -5.61
N GLY A 20 1.04 -15.83 -6.02
CA GLY A 20 2.43 -15.82 -6.50
C GLY A 20 3.39 -14.99 -5.66
N ALA A 21 3.00 -14.54 -4.47
CA ALA A 21 3.84 -13.70 -3.61
C ALA A 21 3.62 -14.02 -2.12
N ASP A 22 4.61 -13.70 -1.29
CA ASP A 22 4.55 -13.84 0.17
C ASP A 22 3.80 -12.67 0.83
N LEU A 23 3.88 -11.49 0.21
CA LEU A 23 3.24 -10.25 0.62
C LEU A 23 2.70 -9.50 -0.61
N VAL A 24 1.48 -8.99 -0.49
CA VAL A 24 0.89 -8.06 -1.45
C VAL A 24 0.39 -6.81 -0.73
N LEU A 25 0.73 -5.64 -1.26
CA LEU A 25 0.30 -4.34 -0.74
C LEU A 25 -0.67 -3.67 -1.73
N GLY A 26 -1.81 -3.20 -1.22
CA GLY A 26 -2.60 -2.17 -1.89
C GLY A 26 -1.84 -0.85 -1.82
N SER A 27 -1.48 -0.28 -2.97
CA SER A 27 -0.59 0.88 -3.05
C SER A 27 -1.28 2.08 -3.69
N ARG A 28 -1.17 3.25 -3.05
CA ARG A 28 -1.64 4.53 -3.58
C ARG A 28 -0.66 5.11 -4.61
N TRP A 29 0.61 4.70 -4.57
CA TRP A 29 1.72 5.32 -5.30
C TRP A 29 2.25 4.46 -6.47
N VAL A 30 1.40 3.60 -7.02
CA VAL A 30 1.64 2.83 -8.26
C VAL A 30 0.65 3.28 -9.34
N PRO A 31 0.90 3.00 -10.64
CA PRO A 31 -0.07 3.27 -11.69
C PRO A 31 -1.45 2.69 -11.35
N GLY A 32 -2.50 3.51 -11.47
CA GLY A 32 -3.88 3.17 -11.07
C GLY A 32 -4.22 3.40 -9.59
N GLY A 33 -3.21 3.55 -8.74
CA GLY A 33 -3.37 3.96 -7.33
C GLY A 33 -3.78 5.43 -7.22
N ARG A 34 -4.67 5.73 -6.26
CA ARG A 34 -5.17 7.09 -6.03
C ARG A 34 -5.56 7.30 -4.57
N VAL A 35 -5.48 8.56 -4.14
CA VAL A 35 -6.13 9.06 -2.93
C VAL A 35 -7.25 10.00 -3.34
N VAL A 36 -8.38 9.96 -2.62
CA VAL A 36 -9.56 10.77 -2.91
C VAL A 36 -9.81 11.68 -1.70
N ASN A 37 -10.08 12.96 -1.96
CA ASN A 37 -10.39 13.98 -0.94
C ASN A 37 -9.30 14.18 0.13
N TRP A 38 -8.03 13.97 -0.21
CA TRP A 38 -6.92 14.27 0.68
C TRP A 38 -6.44 15.73 0.50
N PRO A 39 -6.14 16.46 1.60
CA PRO A 39 -5.39 17.70 1.50
C PRO A 39 -4.00 17.46 0.89
N LYS A 40 -3.52 18.38 0.05
CA LYS A 40 -2.19 18.27 -0.58
C LYS A 40 -1.06 18.08 0.44
N SER A 41 -1.15 18.74 1.60
CA SER A 41 -0.18 18.59 2.69
C SER A 41 -0.08 17.14 3.17
N ARG A 42 -1.22 16.45 3.33
CA ARG A 42 -1.27 15.04 3.71
C ARG A 42 -0.65 14.13 2.66
N GLU A 43 -0.93 14.41 1.38
CA GLU A 43 -0.34 13.64 0.28
C GLU A 43 1.19 13.80 0.23
N VAL A 44 1.70 15.03 0.36
CA VAL A 44 3.14 15.31 0.38
C VAL A 44 3.81 14.60 1.55
N ILE A 45 3.24 14.66 2.75
CA ILE A 45 3.79 13.97 3.93
C ILE A 45 3.82 12.45 3.71
N SER A 46 2.76 11.85 3.18
CA SER A 46 2.70 10.40 2.95
C SER A 46 3.67 9.92 1.86
N ARG A 47 3.77 10.65 0.74
CA ARG A 47 4.76 10.37 -0.31
C ARG A 47 6.18 10.58 0.20
N GLY A 48 6.42 11.65 0.96
CA GLY A 48 7.71 11.97 1.56
C GLY A 48 8.18 10.90 2.54
N GLY A 49 7.30 10.44 3.43
CA GLY A 49 7.59 9.33 4.35
C GLY A 49 7.92 8.03 3.60
N SER A 50 7.15 7.69 2.57
CA SER A 50 7.44 6.52 1.73
C SER A 50 8.78 6.66 0.99
N LEU A 51 9.08 7.84 0.42
CA LEU A 51 10.35 8.09 -0.24
C LEU A 51 11.54 7.99 0.72
N TYR A 52 11.41 8.60 1.91
CA TYR A 52 12.44 8.52 2.95
C TYR A 52 12.73 7.07 3.33
N SER A 53 11.70 6.28 3.67
CA SER A 53 11.89 4.86 4.02
C SER A 53 12.53 4.06 2.88
N ARG A 54 12.16 4.34 1.63
CA ARG A 54 12.76 3.68 0.46
C ARG A 54 14.25 3.99 0.33
N LEU A 55 14.65 5.24 0.52
CA LEU A 55 16.05 5.65 0.42
C LEU A 55 16.87 5.16 1.61
N ALA A 56 16.34 5.30 2.83
CA ALA A 56 17.04 4.93 4.06
C ALA A 56 17.25 3.41 4.20
N LEU A 57 16.29 2.60 3.73
CA LEU A 57 16.29 1.14 3.91
C LEU A 57 16.50 0.37 2.59
N GLY A 58 16.71 1.06 1.47
CA GLY A 58 16.89 0.42 0.16
C GLY A 58 15.65 -0.32 -0.36
N LEU A 59 14.45 0.11 0.03
CA LEU A 59 13.21 -0.59 -0.33
C LEU A 59 12.76 -0.28 -1.75
N SER A 60 12.37 -1.33 -2.48
CA SER A 60 11.74 -1.21 -3.80
C SER A 60 10.25 -0.84 -3.72
N VAL A 61 9.60 -1.06 -2.57
CA VAL A 61 8.18 -0.80 -2.32
C VAL A 61 7.86 0.70 -2.37
N ARG A 62 6.88 1.09 -3.19
CA ARG A 62 6.54 2.52 -3.41
C ARG A 62 5.67 3.15 -2.33
N ASP A 63 4.85 2.37 -1.65
CA ASP A 63 3.94 2.84 -0.60
C ASP A 63 4.16 2.07 0.70
N VAL A 64 5.18 2.50 1.44
CA VAL A 64 5.61 1.85 2.69
C VAL A 64 4.61 2.12 3.82
N THR A 65 3.84 3.20 3.70
CA THR A 65 2.88 3.66 4.72
C THR A 65 1.46 3.14 4.51
N GLY A 66 1.24 2.27 3.50
CA GLY A 66 -0.07 1.69 3.20
C GLY A 66 -0.43 0.56 4.15
N GLY A 67 -1.63 0.62 4.72
CA GLY A 67 -2.13 -0.39 5.67
C GLY A 67 -2.85 -1.59 5.04
N TYR A 68 -3.27 -1.48 3.78
CA TYR A 68 -4.03 -2.54 3.10
C TYR A 68 -3.08 -3.58 2.50
N ARG A 69 -3.02 -4.75 3.12
CA ARG A 69 -2.03 -5.78 2.81
C ARG A 69 -2.56 -7.18 3.07
N ALA A 70 -2.03 -8.13 2.31
CA ALA A 70 -2.28 -9.55 2.50
C ALA A 70 -0.93 -10.28 2.58
N PHE A 71 -0.85 -11.26 3.47
CA PHE A 71 0.33 -12.09 3.69
C PHE A 71 -0.08 -13.56 3.63
N ARG A 72 0.84 -14.41 3.22
CA ARG A 72 0.72 -15.84 3.53
C ARG A 72 0.98 -16.07 5.00
N THR A 73 0.33 -17.07 5.56
CA THR A 73 0.52 -17.43 6.95
C THR A 73 1.96 -17.85 7.21
N GLU A 74 2.61 -18.59 6.29
CA GLU A 74 4.02 -18.97 6.42
C GLU A 74 5.03 -17.81 6.38
N THR A 75 4.61 -16.60 5.99
CA THR A 75 5.47 -15.40 5.92
C THR A 75 5.53 -14.63 7.25
N LEU A 76 4.59 -14.89 8.16
CA LEU A 76 4.44 -14.22 9.45
C LEU A 76 4.87 -15.14 10.60
#